data_AF-A0A1T5KWL7-F1
#
_entry.id   AF-A0A1T5KWL7-F1
#
_cell.length_a   1.000
_cell.length_b   1.000
_cell.length_c   1.000
_cell.angle_alpha   90.00
_cell.angle_beta   90.00
_cell.angle_gamma   90.00
#
_symmetry.space_group_name_H-M   'P 1'
#
loop_
_entity.id
_entity.type
_entity.pdbx_description
1 polymer ?
#
loop_
_entity_poly.entity_id
_entity_poly.type
_entity_poly.pdbx_seq_one_letter_code
_entity_poly.pdbx_strand_id
1 'polypeptide(L)'
;MDRYDKNYWKDHIVDIDTEEVIQEGTPISARRMNHIEDGIYNVTDETINNSNNITSLAVEVAILKNASLNNLTNNVFFENFDNLDSVEIENGIYDPVEKKIYV
;
A
#
# COMPACT_ATOMS: atom_id res chain seq x y z
N MET A 1 -1.54 -1.66 -6.94
CA MET A 1 -0.32 -1.00 -7.45
C MET A 1 0.81 -1.61 -6.68
N ASP A 2 1.77 -2.20 -7.37
CA ASP A 2 2.84 -2.95 -6.69
C ASP A 2 3.90 -1.96 -6.18
N ARG A 3 4.55 -2.32 -5.07
CA ARG A 3 5.62 -1.50 -4.49
C ARG A 3 6.80 -1.45 -5.45
N TYR A 4 7.44 -0.28 -5.54
CA TYR A 4 8.65 -0.11 -6.33
C TYR A 4 9.80 -0.90 -5.72
N ASP A 5 10.46 -1.72 -6.53
CA ASP A 5 11.69 -2.40 -6.14
C ASP A 5 12.88 -1.54 -6.56
N LYS A 6 13.65 -1.08 -5.57
CA LYS A 6 14.69 -0.07 -5.79
C LYS A 6 15.98 -0.72 -6.25
N ASN A 7 16.65 -0.10 -7.22
CA ASN A 7 17.97 -0.52 -7.64
C ASN A 7 19.07 0.25 -6.89
N TYR A 8 20.25 -0.36 -6.79
CA TYR A 8 21.42 0.30 -6.20
C TYR A 8 22.55 0.41 -7.22
N TRP A 9 22.87 1.65 -7.57
CA TRP A 9 23.89 2.01 -8.54
C TRP A 9 25.27 2.05 -7.88
N LYS A 10 26.29 1.67 -8.66
CA LYS A 10 27.72 1.75 -8.30
C LYS A 10 28.46 2.56 -9.36
N ASP A 11 29.47 3.32 -8.95
CA ASP A 11 30.21 4.25 -9.83
C ASP A 11 31.11 3.52 -10.83
N HIS A 12 31.53 2.30 -10.54
CA HIS A 12 32.27 1.44 -11.44
C HIS A 12 32.03 -0.02 -11.06
N ILE A 13 32.29 -0.91 -12.02
CA ILE A 13 32.25 -2.35 -11.79
C ILE A 13 33.69 -2.84 -11.73
N VAL A 14 34.04 -3.51 -10.63
CA VAL A 14 35.34 -4.14 -10.39
C VAL A 14 35.21 -5.65 -10.46
N ASP A 15 36.22 -6.30 -11.01
CA ASP A 15 36.40 -7.74 -10.93
C ASP A 15 36.67 -8.14 -9.47
N ILE A 16 36.08 -9.25 -9.03
CA ILE A 16 36.19 -9.72 -7.64
C ILE A 16 37.54 -10.38 -7.34
N ASP A 17 38.19 -10.95 -8.36
CA ASP A 17 39.43 -11.71 -8.21
C ASP A 17 40.67 -10.86 -8.52
N THR A 18 40.55 -9.87 -9.42
CA THR A 18 41.69 -9.06 -9.87
C THR A 18 41.66 -7.61 -9.40
N GLU A 19 40.57 -7.15 -8.77
CA GLU A 19 40.31 -5.75 -8.40
C GLU A 19 40.40 -4.76 -9.59
N GLU A 20 40.43 -5.26 -10.82
CA GLU A 20 40.53 -4.45 -12.02
C GLU A 20 39.18 -3.84 -12.37
N VAL A 21 39.16 -2.57 -12.78
CA VAL A 21 37.93 -1.88 -13.19
C VAL A 21 37.52 -2.39 -14.58
N ILE A 22 36.48 -3.21 -14.62
CA ILE A 22 35.92 -3.79 -15.87
C ILE A 22 35.14 -2.73 -16.65
N GLN A 23 34.49 -1.82 -15.93
CA GLN A 23 33.68 -0.76 -16.52
C GLN A 23 33.75 0.51 -15.70
N GLU A 24 34.25 1.58 -16.34
CA GLU A 24 34.16 2.94 -15.83
C GLU A 24 32.70 3.44 -15.90
N GLY A 25 32.29 4.17 -14.87
CA GLY A 25 30.93 4.69 -14.76
C GLY A 25 30.56 5.73 -15.80
N THR A 26 29.28 6.12 -15.79
CA THR A 26 28.81 7.26 -16.57
C THR A 26 29.14 8.58 -15.86
N PRO A 27 29.11 9.74 -16.56
CA PRO A 27 29.28 11.06 -15.92
C PRO A 27 28.26 11.36 -14.82
N ILE A 28 27.13 10.63 -14.78
CA ILE A 28 26.20 10.68 -13.66
C ILE A 28 26.68 9.71 -12.58
N SER A 29 27.00 10.24 -11.41
CA SER A 29 27.45 9.42 -10.29
C SER A 29 26.34 8.55 -9.71
N ALA A 30 26.72 7.37 -9.24
CA ALA A 30 25.89 6.44 -8.50
C ALA A 30 25.20 7.11 -7.31
N ARG A 31 25.87 8.04 -6.63
CA ARG A 31 25.23 8.85 -5.58
C ARG A 31 23.97 9.55 -6.10
N ARG A 32 24.03 10.21 -7.25
CA ARG A 32 22.87 10.92 -7.81
C ARG A 32 21.77 9.96 -8.24
N MET A 33 22.13 8.82 -8.83
CA MET A 33 21.13 7.81 -9.21
C MET A 33 20.45 7.19 -8.00
N ASN A 34 21.21 6.84 -6.95
CA ASN A 34 20.64 6.28 -5.73
C ASN A 34 19.68 7.27 -5.03
N HIS A 35 19.95 8.57 -5.08
CA HIS A 35 19.00 9.58 -4.57
C HIS A 35 17.70 9.62 -5.39
N ILE A 36 17.77 9.39 -6.70
CA ILE A 36 16.58 9.31 -7.56
C ILE A 36 15.80 8.02 -7.25
N GLU A 37 16.48 6.88 -7.10
CA GLU A 37 15.89 5.60 -6.70
C GLU A 37 15.14 5.73 -5.37
N ASP A 38 15.76 6.36 -4.36
CA ASP A 38 15.12 6.62 -3.07
C ASP A 38 13.90 7.55 -3.22
N GLY A 39 13.98 8.58 -4.07
CA GLY A 39 12.85 9.46 -4.37
C GLY A 39 11.67 8.73 -4.99
N ILE A 40 11.92 7.88 -5.99
CA ILE A 40 10.89 7.07 -6.67
C ILE A 40 10.29 6.07 -5.69
N TYR A 41 11.12 5.38 -4.91
CA TYR A 41 10.68 4.43 -3.89
C TYR A 41 9.73 5.09 -2.88
N ASN A 42 10.14 6.22 -2.31
CA ASN A 42 9.36 6.93 -1.29
C ASN A 42 8.03 7.44 -1.84
N VAL A 43 8.04 8.09 -3.02
CA VAL A 43 6.82 8.61 -3.65
C VAL A 43 5.86 7.47 -4.02
N THR A 44 6.37 6.35 -4.51
CA THR A 44 5.53 5.20 -4.85
C THR A 44 4.87 4.63 -3.61
N ASP A 45 5.62 4.47 -2.51
CA ASP A 45 5.06 3.95 -1.26
C ASP A 45 4.02 4.89 -0.66
N GLU A 46 4.31 6.20 -0.62
CA GLU A 46 3.36 7.21 -0.15
C GLU A 46 2.09 7.24 -1.02
N THR A 47 2.22 7.10 -2.34
CA THR A 47 1.09 7.07 -3.27
C THR A 47 0.20 5.85 -3.03
N ILE A 48 0.79 4.67 -2.77
CA ILE A 48 0.04 3.46 -2.43
C ILE A 48 -0.73 3.67 -1.12
N ASN A 49 -0.08 4.20 -0.09
CA ASN A 49 -0.71 4.47 1.20
C ASN A 49 -1.86 5.49 1.07
N ASN A 50 -1.65 6.56 0.30
CA ASN A 50 -2.68 7.56 0.03
C ASN A 50 -3.86 6.96 -0.76
N SER A 51 -3.59 6.10 -1.74
CA SER A 51 -4.63 5.39 -2.50
C SER A 51 -5.49 4.50 -1.59
N ASN A 52 -4.86 3.77 -0.66
CA ASN A 52 -5.57 2.94 0.32
C ASN A 52 -6.42 3.79 1.27
N ASN A 53 -5.86 4.89 1.77
CA ASN A 53 -6.58 5.83 2.64
C ASN A 53 -7.80 6.43 1.91
N ILE A 54 -7.63 6.96 0.70
CA ILE A 54 -8.72 7.52 -0.09
C ILE A 54 -9.82 6.48 -0.34
N THR A 55 -9.44 5.23 -0.63
CA THR A 55 -10.41 4.15 -0.81
C THR A 55 -11.20 3.90 0.47
N SER A 56 -10.52 3.83 1.62
CA SER A 56 -11.18 3.68 2.92
C SER A 56 -12.14 4.84 3.22
N LEU A 57 -11.70 6.08 3.03
CA LEU A 57 -12.55 7.26 3.22
C LEU A 57 -13.75 7.25 2.26
N ALA A 58 -13.58 6.84 1.00
CA ALA A 58 -14.66 6.78 0.03
C ALA A 58 -15.74 5.77 0.45
N VAL A 59 -15.34 4.61 0.98
CA VAL A 59 -16.26 3.60 1.54
C VAL A 59 -17.00 4.16 2.76
N GLU A 60 -16.27 4.78 3.69
CA GLU A 60 -16.86 5.38 4.89
C GLU A 60 -17.92 6.42 4.53
N VAL A 61 -17.61 7.35 3.61
CA VAL A 61 -18.56 8.36 3.12
C VAL A 61 -19.78 7.72 2.46
N ALA A 62 -19.60 6.69 1.65
CA ALA A 62 -20.71 6.01 0.98
C ALA A 62 -21.67 5.37 1.99
N ILE A 63 -21.15 4.75 3.04
CA ILE A 63 -21.98 4.11 4.07
C ILE A 63 -22.62 5.14 4.98
N LEU A 64 -21.91 6.17 5.43
CA LEU A 64 -22.50 7.28 6.21
C LEU A 64 -23.62 7.97 5.44
N LYS A 65 -23.44 8.17 4.14
CA LYS A 65 -24.48 8.69 3.26
C LYS A 65 -25.70 7.76 3.22
N ASN A 66 -25.47 6.45 3.08
CA ASN A 66 -26.55 5.47 3.07
C ASN A 66 -27.28 5.39 4.42
N ALA A 67 -26.54 5.39 5.52
CA ALA A 67 -27.06 5.39 6.88
C ALA A 67 -27.94 6.62 7.16
N SER A 68 -27.45 7.81 6.75
CA SER A 68 -28.22 9.06 6.81
C SER A 68 -29.52 8.99 6.01
N LEU A 69 -29.47 8.48 4.77
CA LEU A 69 -30.66 8.33 3.92
C LEU A 69 -31.69 7.31 4.48
N ASN A 70 -31.23 6.33 5.25
CA ASN A 70 -32.07 5.28 5.83
C ASN A 70 -32.41 5.50 7.32
N ASN A 71 -32.15 6.69 7.88
CA ASN A 71 -32.36 7.02 9.29
C ASN A 71 -31.61 6.10 10.29
N LEU A 72 -30.49 5.49 9.88
CA LEU A 72 -29.61 4.73 10.76
C LEU A 72 -28.57 5.69 11.37
N THR A 73 -29.01 6.57 12.26
CA THR A 73 -28.17 7.67 12.78
C THR A 73 -27.23 7.29 13.91
N ASN A 74 -27.37 6.08 14.49
CA ASN A 74 -26.65 5.65 15.69
C ASN A 74 -25.92 4.32 15.46
N ASN A 75 -24.77 4.14 16.13
CA ASN A 75 -24.01 2.88 16.23
C ASN A 75 -23.50 2.29 14.91
N VAL A 76 -23.09 3.15 13.97
CA VAL A 76 -22.39 2.69 12.76
C VAL A 76 -20.89 2.73 13.02
N PHE A 77 -20.24 1.57 13.02
CA PHE A 77 -18.80 1.40 13.22
C PHE A 77 -18.15 0.87 11.93
N PHE A 78 -16.92 1.31 11.67
CA PHE A 78 -16.16 0.92 10.50
C PHE A 78 -14.75 0.53 10.91
N GLU A 79 -14.31 -0.63 10.42
CA GLU A 79 -12.94 -1.11 10.55
C GLU A 79 -12.55 -1.78 9.24
N ASN A 80 -11.36 -1.46 8.75
CA ASN A 80 -10.82 -2.06 7.55
C ASN A 80 -9.92 -3.23 7.96
N PHE A 81 -10.25 -4.42 7.46
CA PHE A 81 -9.57 -5.66 7.79
C PHE A 81 -8.62 -6.07 6.66
N ASP A 82 -7.45 -6.61 7.00
CA ASP A 82 -6.47 -7.06 6.00
C ASP A 82 -6.94 -8.31 5.24
N ASN A 83 -7.76 -9.16 5.86
CA ASN A 83 -8.33 -10.36 5.24
C ASN A 83 -9.68 -10.75 5.88
N LEU A 84 -10.42 -11.66 5.25
CA LEU A 84 -11.70 -12.15 5.77
C LEU A 84 -11.54 -13.02 7.02
N ASP A 85 -10.35 -13.58 7.24
CA ASP A 85 -10.06 -14.45 8.40
C ASP A 85 -9.78 -13.63 9.68
N SER A 86 -9.63 -12.31 9.59
CA SER A 86 -9.37 -11.44 10.74
C SER A 86 -10.65 -11.07 11.51
N VAL A 87 -11.78 -11.69 11.18
CA VAL A 87 -13.07 -11.47 11.85
C VAL A 87 -13.59 -12.79 12.39
N GLU A 88 -13.64 -12.92 13.71
CA GLU A 88 -14.29 -14.04 14.40
C GLU A 88 -15.67 -13.59 14.91
N ILE A 89 -16.73 -14.27 14.44
CA ILE A 89 -18.11 -13.99 14.86
C ILE A 89 -18.42 -14.87 16.08
N GLU A 90 -18.39 -14.31 17.29
CA GLU A 90 -18.71 -15.06 18.51
C GLU A 90 -20.21 -15.42 18.62
N ASN A 91 -21.11 -14.59 18.07
CA ASN A 91 -22.55 -14.81 18.10
C ASN A 91 -23.23 -14.27 16.82
N GLY A 92 -24.18 -15.04 16.28
CA GLY A 92 -24.98 -14.69 15.10
C GLY A 92 -24.76 -15.62 13.90
N ILE A 93 -25.53 -15.42 12.83
CA ILE A 93 -25.42 -16.16 11.56
C ILE A 93 -25.02 -15.19 10.45
N TYR A 94 -23.91 -15.48 9.77
CA TYR A 94 -23.46 -14.73 8.60
C TYR A 94 -24.18 -15.21 7.32
N ASP A 95 -24.85 -14.30 6.63
CA ASP A 95 -25.39 -14.53 5.28
C ASP A 95 -24.35 -14.11 4.23
N PRO A 96 -23.79 -15.06 3.45
CA PRO A 96 -22.75 -14.77 2.46
C PRO A 96 -23.29 -14.07 1.20
N VAL A 97 -24.60 -14.08 0.95
CA VAL A 97 -25.22 -13.45 -0.22
C VAL A 97 -25.46 -11.97 0.05
N GLU A 98 -26.10 -11.65 1.17
CA GLU A 98 -26.37 -10.25 1.56
C GLU A 98 -25.18 -9.58 2.26
N LYS A 99 -24.18 -10.37 2.69
CA LYS A 99 -23.03 -9.93 3.49
C LYS A 99 -23.46 -9.24 4.80
N LYS A 100 -24.44 -9.83 5.50
CA LYS A 100 -24.99 -9.34 6.77
C LYS A 100 -24.87 -10.40 7.86
N ILE A 101 -24.82 -9.93 9.11
CA ILE A 101 -24.89 -10.79 10.30
C ILE A 101 -26.26 -10.56 10.96
N TYR A 102 -26.94 -11.64 11.28
CA TYR A 102 -28.20 -11.64 12.02
C TYR A 102 -27.96 -12.24 13.41
N VAL A 103 -28.70 -11.74 14.41
CA VAL A 103 -28.72 -12.26 15.79
C VAL A 103 -29.97 -13.10 16.00
#